data_AF-A0A2D4IAQ3-F1
#
_entry.id   AF-A0A2D4IAQ3-F1
#
_cell.length_a   1.000
_cell.length_b   1.000
_cell.length_c   1.000
_cell.angle_alpha   90.00
_cell.angle_beta   90.00
_cell.angle_gamma   90.00
#
_symmetry.space_group_name_H-M   'P 1'
#
loop_
_entity.id
_entity.type
_entity.pdbx_description
1 polymer ?
#
loop_
_entity_poly.entity_id
_entity_poly.type
_entity_poly.pdbx_seq_one_letter_code
_entity_poly.pdbx_strand_id
1 'polypeptide(L)'
;PQPTMGACLSPSDDEWEWSLDASYSPLFFHPHVKGSQVIMDESCCTVSRIDTFHDGIVFSNRPVELYEKVTLKILHEDQKWKGGLRVGFTWKDPLLQSGDLPPFACPNLVLQGKTRASVLPDDYLAEGTTISFWVDSGGCVFCSTSLEAEGSFLFDGVSVKSPLWAIVDVYGRTKAVQLLDSTCSEFQERAEESLSEDCMVCFASEANTMMFPCHHTGFCSSCSLKIFKTSGRCPLCREKVKKILRISLLAENEDMPSGLGKPEGIHSLR
;
A
#
# COMPACT_ATOMS: atom_id res chain seq x y z
N PRO A 1 50.65 -46.73 -3.62
CA PRO A 1 49.50 -46.38 -4.47
C PRO A 1 48.19 -46.46 -3.66
N GLN A 2 47.75 -45.32 -3.13
CA GLN A 2 46.44 -45.14 -2.47
C GLN A 2 45.49 -44.39 -3.42
N PRO A 3 44.19 -44.70 -3.45
CA PRO A 3 43.23 -43.93 -4.22
C PRO A 3 42.73 -42.71 -3.45
N THR A 4 42.70 -41.56 -4.13
CA THR A 4 42.19 -40.27 -3.65
C THR A 4 40.67 -40.23 -3.74
N MET A 5 40.01 -39.88 -2.62
CA MET A 5 38.58 -39.57 -2.53
C MET A 5 38.29 -38.24 -3.25
N GLY A 6 37.42 -38.27 -4.25
CA GLY A 6 36.86 -37.07 -4.89
C GLY A 6 35.78 -36.46 -4.00
N ALA A 7 35.95 -35.20 -3.61
CA ALA A 7 34.93 -34.43 -2.91
C ALA A 7 33.85 -33.96 -3.91
N CYS A 8 32.61 -34.34 -3.66
CA CYS A 8 31.44 -33.81 -4.34
C CYS A 8 31.30 -32.31 -4.02
N LEU A 9 31.28 -31.47 -5.04
CA LEU A 9 30.85 -30.07 -4.93
C LEU A 9 29.32 -30.06 -4.81
N SER A 10 28.79 -29.66 -3.65
CA SER A 10 27.39 -29.30 -3.50
C SER A 10 27.09 -27.97 -4.21
N PRO A 11 25.87 -27.75 -4.71
CA PRO A 11 25.46 -26.45 -5.25
C PRO A 11 25.47 -25.41 -4.13
N SER A 12 25.87 -24.18 -4.46
CA SER A 12 25.87 -23.02 -3.57
C SER A 12 24.47 -22.67 -3.06
N ASP A 13 24.35 -22.51 -1.75
CA ASP A 13 23.14 -22.17 -0.97
C ASP A 13 22.62 -20.72 -1.20
N ASP A 14 22.76 -20.15 -2.40
CA ASP A 14 22.47 -18.72 -2.66
C ASP A 14 21.09 -18.44 -3.30
N GLU A 15 20.22 -19.46 -3.48
CA GLU A 15 18.93 -19.30 -4.19
C GLU A 15 17.66 -19.31 -3.30
N TRP A 16 17.79 -19.22 -1.97
CA TRP A 16 16.62 -19.30 -1.07
C TRP A 16 16.43 -18.11 -0.11
N GLU A 17 17.28 -17.08 -0.14
CA GLU A 17 17.18 -15.93 0.77
C GLU A 17 16.20 -14.83 0.31
N TRP A 18 15.48 -15.00 -0.80
CA TRP A 18 14.58 -13.97 -1.33
C TRP A 18 13.16 -14.01 -0.73
N SER A 19 12.85 -15.05 0.05
CA SER A 19 11.47 -15.37 0.44
C SER A 19 11.11 -15.03 1.89
N LEU A 20 12.09 -14.74 2.76
CA LEU A 20 11.84 -14.50 4.20
C LEU A 20 11.72 -13.02 4.58
N ASP A 21 12.11 -12.09 3.71
CA ASP A 21 12.11 -10.65 4.02
C ASP A 21 10.81 -9.94 3.60
N ALA A 22 10.07 -10.49 2.64
CA ALA A 22 8.83 -9.88 2.17
C ALA A 22 7.71 -9.93 3.22
N SER A 23 7.58 -11.02 3.98
CA SER A 23 6.50 -11.22 4.96
C SER A 23 6.61 -10.35 6.22
N TYR A 24 7.77 -9.69 6.44
CA TYR A 24 7.98 -8.77 7.56
C TYR A 24 7.82 -7.29 7.16
N SER A 25 7.63 -7.00 5.87
CA SER A 25 7.40 -5.63 5.42
C SER A 25 5.89 -5.32 5.42
N PRO A 26 5.51 -4.12 5.90
CA PRO A 26 4.11 -3.77 6.04
C PRO A 26 3.45 -3.71 4.67
N LEU A 27 2.26 -4.27 4.60
CA LEU A 27 1.40 -4.28 3.44
C LEU A 27 0.67 -2.94 3.37
N PHE A 28 0.83 -2.25 2.23
CA PHE A 28 0.13 -1.02 1.90
C PHE A 28 -0.15 -0.98 0.39
N PHE A 29 -0.88 0.01 -0.10
CA PHE A 29 -1.15 0.10 -1.53
C PHE A 29 0.06 0.63 -2.30
N HIS A 30 0.30 0.06 -3.48
CA HIS A 30 1.39 0.47 -4.34
C HIS A 30 1.24 1.96 -4.74
N PRO A 31 2.19 2.85 -4.41
CA PRO A 31 1.99 4.30 -4.52
C PRO A 31 1.90 4.83 -5.95
N HIS A 32 2.61 4.18 -6.88
CA HIS A 32 2.78 4.70 -8.26
C HIS A 32 1.91 4.00 -9.32
N VAL A 33 1.58 2.72 -9.15
CA VAL A 33 0.81 1.93 -10.12
C VAL A 33 -0.61 1.83 -9.59
N LYS A 34 -1.43 2.82 -9.96
CA LYS A 34 -2.81 2.96 -9.51
C LYS A 34 -3.66 3.64 -10.57
N GLY A 35 -4.96 3.45 -10.49
CA GLY A 35 -5.91 4.11 -11.37
C GLY A 35 -5.87 5.63 -11.22
N SER A 36 -6.22 6.33 -12.31
CA SER A 36 -6.17 7.79 -12.39
C SER A 36 -7.15 8.50 -11.44
N GLN A 37 -8.13 7.77 -10.92
CA GLN A 37 -9.21 8.28 -10.08
C GLN A 37 -9.02 7.92 -8.60
N VAL A 38 -7.84 7.38 -8.26
CA VAL A 38 -7.46 7.00 -6.90
C VAL A 38 -6.68 8.13 -6.23
N ILE A 39 -7.19 8.61 -5.10
CA ILE A 39 -6.44 9.41 -4.12
C ILE A 39 -5.97 8.47 -3.00
N MET A 40 -4.72 8.64 -2.57
CA MET A 40 -4.13 7.91 -1.44
C MET A 40 -3.78 8.89 -0.33
N ASP A 41 -3.81 8.40 0.91
CA ASP A 41 -3.19 9.09 2.04
C ASP A 41 -1.66 8.97 2.00
N GLU A 42 -0.97 9.71 2.89
CA GLU A 42 0.50 9.71 2.94
C GLU A 42 1.09 8.35 3.26
N SER A 43 0.38 7.56 4.09
CA SER A 43 0.76 6.20 4.47
C SER A 43 0.59 5.19 3.33
N CYS A 44 -0.12 5.56 2.26
CA CYS A 44 -0.57 4.68 1.18
C CYS A 44 -1.42 3.50 1.68
N CYS A 45 -1.92 3.51 2.91
CA CYS A 45 -2.82 2.48 3.43
C CYS A 45 -4.28 2.79 3.14
N THR A 46 -4.62 4.05 2.87
CA THR A 46 -5.99 4.46 2.56
C THR A 46 -6.11 4.89 1.11
N VAL A 47 -7.09 4.34 0.41
CA VAL A 47 -7.44 4.75 -0.97
C VAL A 47 -8.88 5.21 -1.02
N SER A 48 -9.12 6.28 -1.77
CA SER A 48 -10.47 6.78 -2.06
C SER A 48 -10.60 7.16 -3.51
N ARG A 49 -11.83 7.07 -4.02
CA ARG A 49 -12.19 7.51 -5.35
C ARG A 49 -12.70 8.96 -5.30
N ILE A 50 -12.31 9.78 -6.27
CA ILE A 50 -12.66 11.21 -6.35
C ILE A 50 -14.19 11.41 -6.42
N ASP A 51 -14.77 11.28 -7.62
CA ASP A 51 -16.23 11.33 -7.86
C ASP A 51 -16.58 10.69 -9.22
N THR A 52 -16.17 9.44 -9.43
CA THR A 52 -16.49 8.67 -10.65
C THR A 52 -16.88 7.23 -10.31
N PHE A 53 -16.90 6.32 -11.28
CA PHE A 53 -17.14 4.89 -11.10
C PHE A 53 -16.10 4.00 -11.78
N HIS A 54 -15.03 4.55 -12.34
CA HIS A 54 -13.99 3.80 -13.06
C HIS A 54 -12.58 4.30 -12.69
N ASP A 55 -11.55 3.61 -13.18
CA ASP A 55 -10.13 3.86 -12.90
C ASP A 55 -9.80 3.81 -11.39
N GLY A 56 -10.40 2.86 -10.66
CA GLY A 56 -10.24 2.66 -9.22
C GLY A 56 -9.26 1.54 -8.82
N ILE A 57 -8.49 1.01 -9.77
CA ILE A 57 -7.61 -0.15 -9.56
C ILE A 57 -6.37 0.23 -8.74
N VAL A 58 -6.08 -0.55 -7.70
CA VAL A 58 -4.85 -0.47 -6.89
C VAL A 58 -4.29 -1.88 -6.66
N PHE A 59 -3.01 -1.94 -6.30
CA PHE A 59 -2.26 -3.17 -6.04
C PHE A 59 -1.61 -3.11 -4.67
N SER A 60 -1.25 -4.25 -4.08
CA SER A 60 -0.33 -4.28 -2.93
C SER A 60 1.06 -3.77 -3.34
N ASN A 61 1.79 -3.18 -2.38
CA ASN A 61 3.18 -2.71 -2.55
C ASN A 61 4.17 -3.85 -2.77
N ARG A 62 3.87 -5.05 -2.24
CA ARG A 62 4.70 -6.25 -2.33
C ARG A 62 3.87 -7.48 -2.71
N PRO A 63 4.53 -8.58 -3.11
CA PRO A 63 3.87 -9.87 -3.17
C PRO A 63 3.24 -10.27 -1.82
N VAL A 64 2.12 -10.96 -1.88
CA VAL A 64 1.42 -11.57 -0.76
C VAL A 64 1.60 -13.08 -0.81
N GLU A 65 1.80 -13.68 0.35
CA GLU A 65 2.01 -15.11 0.50
C GLU A 65 0.69 -15.88 0.38
N LEU A 66 0.79 -17.18 0.08
CA LEU A 66 -0.38 -18.05 0.15
C LEU A 66 -0.93 -18.06 1.58
N TYR A 67 -2.25 -18.04 1.72
CA TYR A 67 -2.96 -17.95 2.98
C TYR A 67 -2.75 -16.64 3.77
N GLU A 68 -1.96 -15.68 3.27
CA GLU A 68 -1.86 -14.34 3.85
C GLU A 68 -3.19 -13.60 3.69
N LYS A 69 -3.78 -13.16 4.80
CA LYS A 69 -5.05 -12.44 4.82
C LYS A 69 -4.85 -10.96 4.51
N VAL A 70 -5.14 -10.57 3.28
CA VAL A 70 -5.22 -9.16 2.90
C VAL A 70 -6.49 -8.56 3.47
N THR A 71 -6.35 -7.66 4.44
CA THR A 71 -7.48 -7.15 5.22
C THR A 71 -7.77 -5.70 4.87
N LEU A 72 -9.03 -5.41 4.54
CA LEU A 72 -9.52 -4.10 4.18
C LEU A 72 -10.64 -3.67 5.13
N LYS A 73 -10.63 -2.39 5.54
CA LYS A 73 -11.75 -1.73 6.19
C LYS A 73 -12.51 -0.88 5.18
N ILE A 74 -13.82 -1.03 5.11
CA ILE A 74 -14.68 -0.16 4.32
C ILE A 74 -14.85 1.17 5.08
N LEU A 75 -14.41 2.27 4.48
CA LEU A 75 -14.41 3.58 5.15
C LEU A 75 -15.58 4.47 4.76
N HIS A 76 -16.01 4.42 3.50
CA HIS A 76 -17.07 5.30 3.03
C HIS A 76 -17.85 4.63 1.90
N GLU A 77 -19.17 4.80 1.92
CA GLU A 77 -20.09 4.38 0.86
C GLU A 77 -20.70 5.57 0.13
N ASP A 78 -20.93 5.43 -1.18
CA ASP A 78 -21.61 6.40 -2.02
C ASP A 78 -22.77 5.73 -2.76
N GLN A 79 -23.97 5.98 -2.25
CA GLN A 79 -25.22 5.39 -2.75
C GLN A 79 -25.63 5.92 -4.14
N LYS A 80 -24.92 6.93 -4.68
CA LYS A 80 -25.12 7.43 -6.04
C LYS A 80 -24.73 6.38 -7.10
N TRP A 81 -23.86 5.45 -6.74
CA TRP A 81 -23.32 4.44 -7.66
C TRP A 81 -23.90 3.06 -7.41
N LYS A 82 -23.89 2.21 -8.45
CA LYS A 82 -24.30 0.80 -8.37
C LYS A 82 -23.11 -0.13 -8.56
N GLY A 83 -23.20 -1.31 -7.95
CA GLY A 83 -22.17 -2.35 -7.96
C GLY A 83 -21.28 -2.32 -6.72
N GLY A 84 -20.38 -3.29 -6.61
CA GLY A 84 -19.59 -3.53 -5.42
C GLY A 84 -18.07 -3.49 -5.64
N LEU A 85 -17.35 -3.35 -4.53
CA LEU A 85 -15.90 -3.49 -4.46
C LEU A 85 -15.46 -4.81 -5.08
N ARG A 86 -14.40 -4.80 -5.89
CA ARG A 86 -13.82 -6.05 -6.43
C ARG A 86 -12.44 -6.28 -5.85
N VAL A 87 -12.14 -7.53 -5.56
CA VAL A 87 -10.84 -7.96 -5.04
C VAL A 87 -10.33 -9.15 -5.82
N GLY A 88 -9.03 -9.38 -5.74
CA GLY A 88 -8.41 -10.59 -6.27
C GLY A 88 -6.90 -10.52 -6.28
N PHE A 89 -6.30 -11.24 -7.23
CA PHE A 89 -4.85 -11.38 -7.31
C PHE A 89 -4.37 -11.29 -8.76
N THR A 90 -3.16 -10.73 -8.91
CA THR A 90 -2.40 -10.78 -10.16
C THR A 90 -1.07 -11.48 -9.92
N TRP A 91 -0.64 -12.27 -10.89
CA TRP A 91 0.71 -12.86 -10.95
C TRP A 91 1.56 -12.15 -12.00
N LYS A 92 1.29 -10.85 -12.19
CA LYS A 92 2.10 -9.91 -12.95
C LYS A 92 2.52 -8.81 -12.00
N ASP A 93 3.82 -8.59 -11.87
CA ASP A 93 4.36 -7.49 -11.07
C ASP A 93 3.75 -6.15 -11.53
N PRO A 94 3.11 -5.37 -10.64
CA PRO A 94 2.55 -4.07 -10.96
C PRO A 94 3.56 -3.11 -11.61
N LEU A 95 4.84 -3.19 -11.24
CA LEU A 95 5.90 -2.35 -11.82
C LEU A 95 6.19 -2.68 -13.29
N LEU A 96 5.84 -3.89 -13.74
CA LEU A 96 5.95 -4.31 -15.13
C LEU A 96 4.70 -3.97 -15.95
N GLN A 97 3.72 -3.28 -15.35
CA GLN A 97 2.59 -2.75 -16.10
C GLN A 97 3.07 -1.70 -17.11
N SER A 98 2.80 -1.92 -18.39
CA SER A 98 3.17 -1.00 -19.47
C SER A 98 1.97 -0.11 -19.79
N GLY A 99 2.17 1.20 -19.77
CA GLY A 99 1.12 2.19 -20.05
C GLY A 99 0.10 2.34 -18.92
N ASP A 100 -0.99 3.04 -19.23
CA ASP A 100 -2.06 3.31 -18.28
C ASP A 100 -2.84 2.03 -17.92
N LEU A 101 -3.33 1.98 -16.69
CA LEU A 101 -4.21 0.90 -16.25
C LEU A 101 -5.56 0.99 -16.98
N PRO A 102 -6.22 -0.16 -17.23
CA PRO A 102 -7.56 -0.15 -17.78
C PRO A 102 -8.57 0.41 -16.76
N PRO A 103 -9.77 0.83 -17.21
CA PRO A 103 -10.76 1.46 -16.34
C PRO A 103 -11.39 0.53 -15.29
N PHE A 104 -11.33 -0.78 -15.48
CA PHE A 104 -11.94 -1.75 -14.56
C PHE A 104 -11.07 -3.00 -14.40
N ALA A 105 -11.07 -3.60 -13.21
CA ALA A 105 -10.45 -4.91 -13.04
C ALA A 105 -11.20 -5.97 -13.85
N CYS A 106 -12.53 -5.96 -13.77
CA CYS A 106 -13.43 -6.84 -14.50
C CYS A 106 -14.25 -6.05 -15.54
N PRO A 107 -14.21 -6.40 -16.84
CA PRO A 107 -13.47 -7.52 -17.41
C PRO A 107 -12.03 -7.15 -17.84
N ASN A 108 -11.67 -5.85 -17.92
CA ASN A 108 -10.53 -5.41 -18.73
C ASN A 108 -9.17 -5.95 -18.27
N LEU A 109 -8.87 -5.88 -16.97
CA LEU A 109 -7.59 -6.40 -16.43
C LEU A 109 -7.57 -7.93 -16.44
N VAL A 110 -8.69 -8.57 -16.08
CA VAL A 110 -8.83 -10.04 -16.10
C VAL A 110 -8.62 -10.62 -17.50
N LEU A 111 -9.14 -9.96 -18.54
CA LEU A 111 -8.97 -10.37 -19.94
C LEU A 111 -7.52 -10.32 -20.43
N GLN A 112 -6.62 -9.61 -19.73
CA GLN A 112 -5.18 -9.64 -20.02
C GLN A 112 -4.52 -10.96 -19.60
N GLY A 113 -5.24 -11.83 -18.87
CA GLY A 113 -4.87 -13.22 -18.62
C GLY A 113 -3.93 -13.47 -17.45
N LYS A 114 -3.42 -12.42 -16.79
CA LYS A 114 -2.51 -12.51 -15.62
C LYS A 114 -3.17 -12.08 -14.30
N THR A 115 -4.48 -11.93 -14.30
CA THR A 115 -5.25 -11.43 -13.18
C THR A 115 -6.56 -12.21 -13.04
N ARG A 116 -6.99 -12.41 -11.80
CA ARG A 116 -8.35 -12.84 -11.45
C ARG A 116 -8.89 -11.91 -10.37
N ALA A 117 -10.14 -11.49 -10.54
CA ALA A 117 -10.86 -10.72 -9.55
C ALA A 117 -12.35 -11.01 -9.66
N SER A 118 -13.06 -10.79 -8.56
CA SER A 118 -14.51 -10.85 -8.50
C SER A 118 -15.04 -9.74 -7.60
N VAL A 119 -16.32 -9.44 -7.79
CA VAL A 119 -17.07 -8.55 -6.90
C VAL A 119 -17.25 -9.25 -5.55
N LEU A 120 -17.10 -8.50 -4.46
CA LEU A 120 -17.41 -8.97 -3.12
C LEU A 120 -18.93 -9.03 -2.90
N PRO A 121 -19.42 -9.93 -2.02
CA PRO A 121 -20.82 -9.96 -1.63
C PRO A 121 -21.29 -8.61 -1.07
N ASP A 122 -22.48 -8.16 -1.46
CA ASP A 122 -23.00 -6.85 -1.05
C ASP A 122 -23.13 -6.70 0.47
N ASP A 123 -23.40 -7.80 1.18
CA ASP A 123 -23.54 -7.86 2.64
C ASP A 123 -22.22 -7.55 3.38
N TYR A 124 -21.08 -7.60 2.69
CA TYR A 124 -19.75 -7.34 3.26
C TYR A 124 -19.32 -5.88 3.11
N LEU A 125 -20.09 -5.06 2.40
CA LEU A 125 -19.68 -3.74 1.93
C LEU A 125 -20.24 -2.58 2.75
N ALA A 126 -20.83 -2.86 3.91
CA ALA A 126 -21.30 -1.82 4.82
C ALA A 126 -20.13 -1.01 5.40
N GLU A 127 -20.28 0.30 5.51
CA GLU A 127 -19.30 1.19 6.13
C GLU A 127 -18.90 0.73 7.55
N GLY A 128 -17.60 0.72 7.83
CA GLY A 128 -17.02 0.21 9.07
C GLY A 128 -16.72 -1.29 9.07
N THR A 129 -17.21 -2.05 8.08
CA THR A 129 -16.94 -3.50 7.98
C THR A 129 -15.48 -3.76 7.66
N THR A 130 -14.89 -4.74 8.32
CA THR A 130 -13.56 -5.28 8.00
C THR A 130 -13.71 -6.60 7.29
N ILE A 131 -13.09 -6.70 6.10
CA ILE A 131 -13.11 -7.89 5.25
C ILE A 131 -11.69 -8.35 5.00
N SER A 132 -11.46 -9.66 5.03
CA SER A 132 -10.19 -10.27 4.68
C SER A 132 -10.38 -11.18 3.48
N PHE A 133 -9.42 -11.19 2.55
CA PHE A 133 -9.38 -12.15 1.46
C PHE A 133 -7.97 -12.74 1.31
N TRP A 134 -7.91 -13.99 0.88
CA TRP A 134 -6.66 -14.74 0.72
C TRP A 134 -6.82 -15.80 -0.36
N VAL A 135 -5.70 -16.34 -0.81
CA VAL A 135 -5.63 -17.41 -1.80
C VAL A 135 -4.93 -18.62 -1.20
N ASP A 136 -5.45 -19.82 -1.48
CA ASP A 136 -4.84 -21.07 -1.04
C ASP A 136 -3.83 -21.63 -2.06
N SER A 137 -3.19 -22.75 -1.72
CA SER A 137 -2.28 -23.46 -2.63
C SER A 137 -2.95 -24.10 -3.85
N GLY A 138 -4.28 -24.23 -3.87
CA GLY A 138 -5.06 -24.65 -5.03
C GLY A 138 -5.37 -23.53 -6.01
N GLY A 139 -5.07 -22.27 -5.66
CA GLY A 139 -5.45 -21.10 -6.44
C GLY A 139 -6.93 -20.72 -6.26
N CYS A 140 -7.56 -21.19 -5.19
CA CYS A 140 -8.89 -20.81 -4.75
C CYS A 140 -8.81 -19.58 -3.85
N VAL A 141 -9.68 -18.60 -4.11
CA VAL A 141 -9.76 -17.36 -3.35
C VAL A 141 -10.95 -17.42 -2.42
N PHE A 142 -10.70 -17.03 -1.17
CA PHE A 142 -11.68 -16.97 -0.11
C PHE A 142 -11.77 -15.55 0.46
N CYS A 143 -12.90 -15.22 1.06
CA CYS A 143 -13.03 -14.03 1.87
C CYS A 143 -13.88 -14.28 3.12
N SER A 144 -13.67 -13.49 4.16
CA SER A 144 -14.54 -13.45 5.34
C SER A 144 -14.66 -12.03 5.85
N THR A 145 -15.76 -11.73 6.52
CA THR A 145 -15.85 -10.55 7.39
C THR A 145 -15.18 -10.84 8.73
N SER A 146 -14.91 -9.80 9.54
CA SER A 146 -14.43 -9.97 10.91
C SER A 146 -15.44 -10.66 11.86
N LEU A 147 -16.69 -10.82 11.43
CA LEU A 147 -17.76 -11.47 12.21
C LEU A 147 -17.85 -12.98 11.94
N GLU A 148 -17.29 -13.45 10.83
CA GLU A 148 -17.33 -14.84 10.41
C GLU A 148 -16.06 -15.58 10.85
N ALA A 149 -16.22 -16.78 11.41
CA ALA A 149 -15.08 -17.60 11.84
C ALA A 149 -14.38 -18.31 10.67
N GLU A 150 -15.10 -18.57 9.58
CA GLU A 150 -14.61 -19.31 8.41
C GLU A 150 -14.72 -18.46 7.13
N GLY A 151 -13.87 -18.77 6.15
CA GLY A 151 -13.85 -18.10 4.85
C GLY A 151 -14.88 -18.66 3.87
N SER A 152 -15.62 -17.76 3.22
CA SER A 152 -16.49 -18.06 2.08
C SER A 152 -15.67 -18.12 0.79
N PHE A 153 -15.92 -19.14 -0.04
CA PHE A 153 -15.31 -19.24 -1.38
C PHE A 153 -15.80 -18.12 -2.31
N LEU A 154 -14.88 -17.47 -3.03
CA LEU A 154 -15.19 -16.42 -4.00
C LEU A 154 -15.04 -16.90 -5.46
N PHE A 155 -13.87 -17.40 -5.82
CA PHE A 155 -13.56 -17.87 -7.18
C PHE A 155 -12.25 -18.67 -7.20
N ASP A 156 -11.95 -19.33 -8.31
CA ASP A 156 -10.72 -20.09 -8.52
C ASP A 156 -9.90 -19.59 -9.73
N GLY A 157 -8.82 -20.32 -10.03
CA GLY A 157 -8.02 -20.11 -11.23
C GLY A 157 -6.92 -19.05 -11.08
N VAL A 158 -6.51 -18.72 -9.85
CA VAL A 158 -5.30 -17.94 -9.59
C VAL A 158 -4.07 -18.82 -9.80
N SER A 159 -3.07 -18.34 -10.55
CA SER A 159 -1.83 -19.10 -10.75
C SER A 159 -0.84 -18.87 -9.60
N VAL A 160 -0.67 -19.86 -8.73
CA VAL A 160 0.21 -19.80 -7.55
C VAL A 160 1.68 -20.19 -7.84
N LYS A 161 2.07 -20.23 -9.12
CA LYS A 161 3.44 -20.61 -9.53
C LYS A 161 4.42 -19.45 -9.56
N SER A 162 3.96 -18.26 -9.22
CA SER A 162 4.71 -17.01 -9.30
C SER A 162 4.23 -16.09 -8.17
N PRO A 163 5.02 -15.08 -7.79
CA PRO A 163 4.59 -14.12 -6.77
C PRO A 163 3.25 -13.48 -7.13
N LEU A 164 2.42 -13.28 -6.11
CA LEU A 164 1.06 -12.76 -6.25
C LEU A 164 0.97 -11.38 -5.64
N TRP A 165 0.33 -10.44 -6.30
CA TRP A 165 -0.04 -9.15 -5.71
C TRP A 165 -1.54 -9.10 -5.52
N ALA A 166 -1.96 -8.58 -4.37
CA ALA A 166 -3.37 -8.30 -4.12
C ALA A 166 -3.82 -7.18 -5.05
N ILE A 167 -5.03 -7.30 -5.59
CA ILE A 167 -5.67 -6.24 -6.38
C ILE A 167 -6.99 -5.84 -5.75
N VAL A 168 -7.27 -4.55 -5.77
CA VAL A 168 -8.54 -3.97 -5.32
C VAL A 168 -8.98 -2.98 -6.39
N ASP A 169 -10.22 -3.09 -6.85
CA ASP A 169 -10.85 -2.12 -7.74
C ASP A 169 -11.94 -1.40 -6.95
N VAL A 170 -11.61 -0.19 -6.48
CA VAL A 170 -12.50 0.68 -5.70
C VAL A 170 -13.61 1.19 -6.60
N TYR A 171 -14.61 0.33 -6.78
CA TYR A 171 -15.69 0.47 -7.74
C TYR A 171 -17.06 0.47 -7.05
N GLY A 172 -18.04 1.12 -7.69
CA GLY A 172 -19.44 1.07 -7.27
C GLY A 172 -19.68 1.83 -5.96
N ARG A 173 -20.50 1.24 -5.08
CA ARG A 173 -20.92 1.89 -3.82
C ARG A 173 -19.74 2.19 -2.91
N THR A 174 -18.71 1.35 -2.87
CA THR A 174 -17.56 1.59 -2.01
C THR A 174 -16.74 2.75 -2.55
N LYS A 175 -16.62 3.84 -1.78
CA LYS A 175 -15.88 5.06 -2.15
C LYS A 175 -14.46 5.08 -1.59
N ALA A 176 -14.25 4.52 -0.40
CA ALA A 176 -12.95 4.48 0.24
C ALA A 176 -12.73 3.18 1.03
N VAL A 177 -11.50 2.68 1.00
CA VAL A 177 -11.06 1.53 1.79
C VAL A 177 -9.69 1.79 2.40
N GLN A 178 -9.42 1.16 3.54
CA GLN A 178 -8.13 1.17 4.20
C GLN A 178 -7.58 -0.26 4.28
N LEU A 179 -6.34 -0.46 3.91
CA LEU A 179 -5.62 -1.71 4.14
C LEU A 179 -5.14 -1.76 5.59
N LEU A 180 -5.46 -2.85 6.28
CA LEU A 180 -5.07 -3.10 7.65
C LEU A 180 -3.98 -4.18 7.69
N ASP A 181 -2.81 -3.82 8.20
CA ASP A 181 -1.73 -4.77 8.48
C ASP A 181 -1.24 -4.55 9.93
N SER A 182 -1.25 -5.63 10.72
CA SER A 182 -0.77 -5.64 12.10
C SER A 182 0.72 -5.32 12.23
N THR A 183 1.53 -5.62 11.20
CA THR A 183 2.94 -5.23 11.20
C THR A 183 3.09 -3.72 11.05
N CYS A 184 2.16 -3.04 10.36
CA CYS A 184 2.21 -1.59 10.16
C CYS A 184 2.09 -0.81 11.48
N SER A 185 1.33 -1.31 12.47
CA SER A 185 1.29 -0.75 13.83
C SER A 185 2.61 -0.88 14.57
N GLU A 186 3.32 -2.00 14.43
CA GLU A 186 4.65 -2.20 15.04
C GLU A 186 5.72 -1.32 14.36
N PHE A 187 5.58 -1.10 13.03
CA PHE A 187 6.40 -0.13 12.30
C PHE A 187 6.09 1.31 12.68
N GLN A 188 4.83 1.66 12.99
CA GLN A 188 4.46 3.00 13.44
C GLN A 188 5.00 3.29 14.85
N GLU A 189 4.91 2.35 15.79
CA GLU A 189 5.50 2.52 17.13
C GLU A 189 7.04 2.64 17.06
N ARG A 190 7.70 1.82 16.23
CA ARG A 190 9.15 1.89 16.03
C ARG A 190 9.59 3.13 15.22
N ALA A 191 8.76 3.60 14.30
CA ALA A 191 8.99 4.85 13.58
C ALA A 191 8.88 6.03 14.55
N GLU A 192 7.81 6.12 15.35
CA GLU A 192 7.60 7.17 16.34
C GLU A 192 8.70 7.23 17.42
N GLU A 193 9.26 6.09 17.86
CA GLU A 193 10.45 6.08 18.73
C GLU A 193 11.75 6.50 18.03
N SER A 194 11.79 6.57 16.69
CA SER A 194 12.94 6.96 15.88
C SER A 194 12.79 8.30 15.14
N LEU A 195 11.64 8.96 15.23
CA LEU A 195 11.40 10.26 14.63
C LEU A 195 12.02 11.36 15.49
N SER A 196 13.34 11.48 15.45
CA SER A 196 13.88 12.83 15.52
C SER A 196 13.34 13.58 14.31
N GLU A 197 12.57 14.65 14.51
CA GLU A 197 12.23 15.60 13.44
C GLU A 197 13.50 16.15 12.78
N ASP A 198 14.65 16.06 13.46
CA ASP A 198 15.96 16.42 12.95
C ASP A 198 16.59 15.34 12.05
N CYS A 199 17.37 15.81 11.09
CA CYS A 199 18.14 14.98 10.19
C CYS A 199 19.19 14.16 10.94
N MET A 200 19.17 12.84 10.76
CA MET A 200 20.09 11.89 11.42
C MET A 200 21.57 12.04 11.02
N VAL A 201 21.89 12.88 10.03
CA VAL A 201 23.26 13.08 9.54
C VAL A 201 23.87 14.33 10.15
N CYS A 202 23.11 15.43 10.24
CA CYS A 202 23.61 16.69 10.77
C CYS A 202 23.07 17.05 12.15
N PHE A 203 21.97 16.43 12.60
CA PHE A 203 21.26 16.70 13.84
C PHE A 203 20.96 18.19 14.07
N ALA A 204 20.77 18.94 12.99
CA ALA A 204 20.69 20.41 13.03
C ALA A 204 19.60 20.99 12.12
N SER A 205 18.94 20.17 11.32
CA SER A 205 17.94 20.62 10.36
C SER A 205 16.89 19.55 10.20
N GLU A 206 15.65 19.98 10.01
CA GLU A 206 14.51 19.09 9.88
C GLU A 206 14.66 18.05 8.74
N ALA A 207 14.29 16.82 9.04
CA ALA A 207 14.26 15.68 8.14
C ALA A 207 13.13 15.81 7.11
N ASN A 208 13.33 16.66 6.11
CA ASN A 208 12.33 17.01 5.12
C ASN A 208 12.53 16.35 3.75
N THR A 209 13.24 15.23 3.66
CA THR A 209 13.45 14.52 2.40
C THR A 209 13.40 13.00 2.48
N MET A 210 13.04 12.40 1.35
CA MET A 210 12.94 10.96 1.11
C MET A 210 13.91 10.55 -0.02
N MET A 211 14.57 9.41 0.17
CA MET A 211 15.47 8.79 -0.81
C MET A 211 14.70 7.84 -1.73
N PHE A 212 14.64 8.10 -3.03
CA PHE A 212 13.96 7.21 -4.01
C PHE A 212 14.98 6.29 -4.70
N PRO A 213 14.71 4.97 -4.86
CA PRO A 213 13.42 4.28 -4.67
C PRO A 213 13.23 3.59 -3.31
N CYS A 214 14.21 3.64 -2.39
CA CYS A 214 14.13 2.94 -1.11
C CYS A 214 13.17 3.53 -0.08
N HIS A 215 12.63 4.72 -0.35
CA HIS A 215 11.72 5.53 0.48
C HIS A 215 12.18 5.87 1.91
N HIS A 216 13.42 5.52 2.27
CA HIS A 216 14.02 5.93 3.53
C HIS A 216 14.03 7.46 3.71
N THR A 217 13.53 7.89 4.86
CA THR A 217 13.44 9.29 5.33
C THR A 217 14.48 9.55 6.43
N GLY A 218 14.37 10.66 7.19
CA GLY A 218 15.33 11.01 8.25
C GLY A 218 16.46 11.94 7.80
N PHE A 219 16.37 12.50 6.60
CA PHE A 219 17.42 13.36 6.03
C PHE A 219 16.87 14.74 5.69
N CYS A 220 17.65 15.79 5.98
CA CYS A 220 17.36 17.12 5.48
C CYS A 220 17.82 17.27 4.03
N SER A 221 17.24 18.24 3.33
CA SER A 221 17.53 18.53 1.93
C SER A 221 19.03 18.71 1.64
N SER A 222 19.78 19.36 2.54
CA SER A 222 21.22 19.61 2.34
C SER A 222 22.05 18.33 2.46
N CYS A 223 21.81 17.50 3.48
CA CYS A 223 22.47 16.21 3.65
C CYS A 223 22.12 15.25 2.52
N SER A 224 20.85 15.18 2.13
CA SER A 224 20.38 14.32 1.03
C SER A 224 21.05 14.63 -0.29
N LEU A 225 21.14 15.92 -0.65
CA LEU A 225 21.84 16.34 -1.87
C LEU A 225 23.34 16.03 -1.80
N LYS A 226 23.96 16.14 -0.62
CA LYS A 226 25.37 15.79 -0.43
C LYS A 226 25.60 14.29 -0.63
N ILE A 227 24.78 13.45 -0.02
CA ILE A 227 24.80 11.99 -0.18
C ILE A 227 24.60 11.60 -1.64
N PHE A 228 23.61 12.21 -2.30
CA PHE A 228 23.31 11.96 -3.71
C PHE A 228 24.50 12.25 -4.63
N LYS A 229 25.25 13.32 -4.34
CA LYS A 229 26.44 13.73 -5.12
C LYS A 229 27.70 12.93 -4.80
N THR A 230 27.81 12.34 -3.61
CA THR A 230 29.01 11.60 -3.19
C THR A 230 28.87 10.10 -3.39
N SER A 231 28.12 9.42 -2.53
CA SER A 231 27.94 7.96 -2.61
C SER A 231 26.84 7.59 -3.61
N GLY A 232 25.85 8.46 -3.79
CA GLY A 232 24.63 8.16 -4.54
C GLY A 232 23.85 6.97 -3.95
N ARG A 233 24.10 6.60 -2.69
CA ARG A 233 23.53 5.43 -2.02
C ARG A 233 22.90 5.82 -0.68
N CYS A 234 21.73 5.26 -0.39
CA CYS A 234 21.01 5.52 0.85
C CYS A 234 21.83 5.08 2.06
N PRO A 235 22.00 5.91 3.12
CA PRO A 235 22.75 5.53 4.30
C PRO A 235 22.15 4.37 5.10
N LEU A 236 20.82 4.17 5.02
CA LEU A 236 20.11 3.14 5.77
C LEU A 236 20.19 1.76 5.11
N CYS A 237 19.91 1.67 3.80
CA CYS A 237 19.82 0.39 3.08
C CYS A 237 20.88 0.20 1.98
N ARG A 238 21.74 1.19 1.73
CA ARG A 238 22.78 1.18 0.67
C ARG A 238 22.27 1.07 -0.78
N GLU A 239 20.95 1.13 -0.98
CA GLU A 239 20.34 1.16 -2.30
C GLU A 239 20.76 2.42 -3.08
N LYS A 240 20.90 2.30 -4.41
CA LYS A 240 21.27 3.42 -5.28
C LYS A 240 20.12 4.42 -5.38
N VAL A 241 20.36 5.64 -4.91
CA VAL A 241 19.40 6.73 -4.95
C VAL A 241 19.32 7.27 -6.36
N LYS A 242 18.11 7.30 -6.92
CA LYS A 242 17.81 7.85 -8.25
C LYS A 242 17.27 9.28 -8.16
N LYS A 243 16.57 9.62 -7.08
CA LYS A 243 15.98 10.95 -6.87
C LYS A 243 15.86 11.26 -5.37
N ILE A 244 15.97 12.54 -5.02
CA ILE A 244 15.62 13.06 -3.70
C ILE A 244 14.26 13.75 -3.81
N LEU A 245 13.31 13.37 -2.96
CA LEU A 245 11.99 13.98 -2.89
C LEU A 245 11.87 14.78 -1.59
N ARG A 246 11.28 15.97 -1.64
CA ARG A 246 11.02 16.78 -0.45
C ARG A 246 9.68 16.38 0.14
N ILE A 247 9.67 16.06 1.42
CA ILE A 247 8.47 15.78 2.20
C ILE A 247 7.98 17.15 2.68
N SER A 248 6.76 17.51 2.33
CA SER A 248 6.18 18.79 2.73
C SER A 248 5.15 18.49 3.80
N LEU A 249 5.50 18.68 5.07
CA LEU A 249 4.52 18.74 6.14
C LEU A 249 3.71 20.02 5.93
N LEU A 250 2.54 19.93 5.31
CA LEU A 250 1.53 20.96 5.49
C LEU A 250 0.90 20.68 6.85
N ALA A 251 1.51 21.27 7.88
CA ALA A 251 0.92 21.34 9.20
C ALA A 251 -0.41 22.09 9.11
N GLU A 252 -1.53 21.37 9.20
CA GLU A 252 -2.82 21.96 9.53
C GLU A 252 -2.83 22.30 11.03
N ASN A 253 -2.23 23.43 11.39
CA ASN A 253 -2.52 24.13 12.64
C ASN A 253 -3.47 25.27 12.32
N GLU A 254 -4.77 25.04 12.45
CA GLU A 254 -5.73 26.12 12.69
C GLU A 254 -6.38 25.84 14.05
N ASP A 255 -5.78 26.47 15.06
CA ASP A 255 -6.32 26.62 16.40
C ASP A 255 -7.76 27.16 16.34
N MET A 256 -8.66 26.42 16.97
CA MET A 256 -9.97 26.91 17.41
C MET A 256 -9.80 27.99 18.50
N PRO A 257 -10.37 29.20 18.37
CA PRO A 257 -10.66 30.04 19.51
C PRO A 257 -12.15 29.91 19.86
N SER A 258 -12.43 29.08 20.85
CA SER A 258 -13.66 29.17 21.63
C SER A 258 -13.59 30.38 22.58
N GLY A 259 -14.56 31.30 22.48
CA GLY A 259 -15.06 32.02 23.67
C GLY A 259 -14.96 33.55 23.70
N LEU A 260 -16.16 34.15 23.57
CA LEU A 260 -16.67 35.28 24.36
C LEU A 260 -16.18 36.72 24.09
N GLY A 261 -17.10 37.53 23.57
CA GLY A 261 -17.07 38.99 23.68
C GLY A 261 -18.21 39.66 22.92
N LYS A 262 -19.41 39.76 23.53
CA LYS A 262 -20.37 40.82 23.15
C LYS A 262 -19.73 42.17 23.50
N PRO A 263 -19.96 43.20 22.68
CA PRO A 263 -20.79 44.29 23.18
C PRO A 263 -21.80 44.84 22.17
N GLU A 264 -22.95 45.21 22.74
CA GLU A 264 -23.77 46.42 22.54
C GLU A 264 -24.00 47.03 21.14
N GLY A 265 -25.26 47.40 20.89
CA GLY A 265 -25.68 48.23 19.74
C GLY A 265 -24.96 49.58 19.68
N ILE A 266 -25.16 50.43 18.68
CA ILE A 266 -26.41 51.10 18.29
C ILE A 266 -26.15 51.76 16.90
N HIS A 267 -27.24 52.06 16.20
CA HIS A 267 -27.47 53.14 15.20
C HIS A 267 -27.62 52.75 13.73
N SER A 268 -28.90 52.73 13.33
CA SER A 268 -29.40 53.17 12.02
C SER A 268 -28.63 54.37 11.46
N LEU A 269 -28.52 54.43 10.13
CA LEU A 269 -28.95 55.59 9.32
C LEU A 269 -28.90 55.26 7.82
N ARG A 270 -30.09 55.37 7.21
CA ARG A 270 -30.43 55.59 5.79
C ARG A 270 -30.12 54.52 4.74
#